data_AF-A0A0T5ZN50-F1
#
_entry.id   AF-A0A0T5ZN50-F1
#
_cell.length_a   1.000
_cell.length_b   1.000
_cell.length_c   1.000
_cell.angle_alpha   90.00
_cell.angle_beta   90.00
_cell.angle_gamma   90.00
#
_symmetry.space_group_name_H-M   'P 1'
#
loop_
_entity.id
_entity.type
_entity.pdbx_description
1 polymer ?
#
loop_
_entity_poly.entity_id
_entity_poly.type
_entity_poly.pdbx_seq_one_letter_code
_entity_poly.pdbx_strand_id
1 'polypeptide(L)'
;MPGWLTYQAVLPKMDKRIYTGRVQLLERKGISVISDIDDTIKVSEVTNPDSKIFLRNTFINEYQAVEDMANLYRQWENAGMQFHYVSANPWQLYDTINKFMESAGFPKGSMRLRNFRWKDFRSLEQLFSSLVTFKLSITEDILHRVPERKFILVGDSGQSDPEIYAELYCKHPNQILHICIRDVQGEGVDFDRFRRACKDIPETKWTVFREANELKRVRHQS
;
A
#
# COMPACT_ATOMS: atom_id res chain seq x y z
N MET A 1 -14.60 -18.68 -3.57
CA MET A 1 -14.23 -17.88 -2.37
C MET A 1 -15.31 -16.82 -2.22
N PRO A 2 -15.93 -16.66 -1.04
CA PRO A 2 -16.88 -15.57 -0.80
C PRO A 2 -16.21 -14.23 -1.12
N GLY A 3 -16.96 -13.26 -1.66
CA GLY A 3 -16.46 -11.90 -1.87
C GLY A 3 -15.58 -11.67 -3.11
N TRP A 4 -15.45 -12.63 -4.03
CA TRP A 4 -14.70 -12.44 -5.28
C TRP A 4 -15.50 -12.91 -6.50
N LEU A 5 -15.54 -12.07 -7.54
CA LEU A 5 -16.03 -12.41 -8.87
C LEU A 5 -14.87 -12.60 -9.82
N THR A 6 -14.95 -13.61 -10.68
CA THR A 6 -14.04 -13.77 -11.81
C THR A 6 -14.71 -13.25 -13.07
N TYR A 7 -13.98 -12.51 -13.89
CA TYR A 7 -14.43 -12.08 -15.20
C TYR A 7 -13.41 -12.49 -16.27
N GLN A 8 -13.86 -12.54 -17.51
CA GLN A 8 -13.03 -12.73 -18.69
C GLN A 8 -13.21 -11.52 -19.61
N ALA A 9 -12.11 -10.98 -20.12
CA ALA A 9 -12.17 -9.92 -21.11
C ALA A 9 -12.69 -10.47 -22.45
N VAL A 10 -13.61 -9.75 -23.08
CA VAL A 10 -14.09 -10.06 -24.43
C VAL A 10 -13.18 -9.34 -25.43
N LEU A 11 -12.47 -10.10 -26.26
CA LEU A 11 -11.56 -9.59 -27.27
C LEU A 11 -12.19 -9.59 -28.68
N PRO A 12 -11.63 -8.84 -29.65
CA PRO A 12 -12.07 -8.90 -31.03
C PRO A 12 -12.06 -10.33 -31.58
N LYS A 13 -13.00 -10.65 -32.48
CA LYS A 13 -13.30 -12.03 -32.95
C LYS A 13 -12.07 -12.85 -33.42
N MET A 14 -11.03 -12.19 -33.94
CA MET A 14 -9.82 -12.85 -34.45
C MET A 14 -8.73 -13.02 -33.39
N ASP A 15 -8.86 -12.39 -32.23
CA ASP A 15 -7.91 -12.47 -31.13
C ASP A 15 -8.26 -13.65 -30.22
N LYS A 16 -7.41 -14.68 -30.23
CA LYS A 16 -7.62 -15.92 -29.47
C LYS A 16 -7.08 -15.87 -28.04
N ARG A 17 -6.50 -14.74 -27.62
CA ARG A 17 -5.94 -14.61 -26.26
C ARG A 17 -7.08 -14.64 -25.23
N ILE A 18 -6.79 -15.16 -24.04
CA ILE A 18 -7.72 -15.19 -22.92
C ILE A 18 -7.12 -14.38 -21.78
N TYR A 19 -7.85 -13.36 -21.34
CA TYR A 19 -7.50 -12.60 -20.16
C TYR A 19 -8.61 -12.74 -19.13
N THR A 20 -8.26 -13.21 -17.95
CA THR A 20 -9.16 -13.29 -16.81
C THR A 20 -8.76 -12.27 -15.76
N GLY A 21 -9.73 -11.74 -15.03
CA GLY A 21 -9.47 -10.89 -13.88
C GLY A 21 -10.37 -11.24 -12.70
N ARG A 22 -10.12 -10.58 -11.59
CA ARG A 22 -10.86 -10.76 -10.34
C ARG A 22 -11.36 -9.41 -9.85
N VAL A 23 -12.59 -9.38 -9.35
CA VAL A 23 -13.21 -8.21 -8.70
C VAL A 23 -13.53 -8.61 -7.27
N GLN A 24 -13.04 -7.82 -6.32
CA GLN A 24 -13.41 -7.97 -4.91
C GLN A 24 -14.75 -7.28 -4.66
N LEU A 25 -15.71 -8.03 -4.13
CA LEU A 25 -16.97 -7.49 -3.64
C LEU A 25 -16.78 -7.09 -2.18
N LEU A 26 -17.14 -5.85 -1.87
CA LEU A 26 -17.02 -5.29 -0.53
C LEU A 26 -18.39 -5.02 0.03
N GLU A 27 -18.59 -5.40 1.29
CA GLU A 27 -19.73 -4.93 2.07
C GLU A 27 -19.66 -3.41 2.24
N ARG A 28 -20.83 -2.78 2.29
CA ARG A 28 -20.97 -1.32 2.41
C ARG A 28 -20.26 -0.77 3.66
N LYS A 29 -20.29 -1.53 4.76
CA LYS A 29 -19.64 -1.22 6.04
C LYS A 29 -18.58 -2.27 6.35
N GLY A 30 -17.60 -1.88 7.17
CA GLY A 30 -16.50 -2.73 7.61
C GLY A 30 -15.16 -1.99 7.58
N ILE A 31 -14.10 -2.71 7.93
CA ILE A 31 -12.74 -2.16 7.96
C ILE A 31 -11.97 -2.63 6.74
N SER A 32 -11.29 -1.71 6.08
CA SER A 32 -10.36 -1.97 4.99
C SER A 32 -8.95 -1.54 5.38
N VAL A 33 -7.95 -2.27 4.94
CA VAL A 33 -6.53 -1.93 5.07
C VAL A 33 -6.05 -1.44 3.72
N ILE A 34 -5.50 -0.23 3.66
CA ILE A 34 -4.73 0.25 2.50
C ILE A 34 -3.26 0.15 2.87
N SER A 35 -2.53 -0.72 2.17
CA SER A 35 -1.12 -0.98 2.44
C SER A 35 -0.27 -0.52 1.26
N ASP A 36 0.82 0.18 1.54
CA ASP A 36 1.94 0.24 0.62
C ASP A 36 2.60 -1.15 0.48
N ILE A 37 3.45 -1.32 -0.54
CA ILE A 37 4.14 -2.59 -0.82
C ILE A 37 5.62 -2.51 -0.44
N ASP A 38 6.34 -1.58 -1.06
CA ASP A 38 7.79 -1.48 -1.02
C ASP A 38 8.23 -0.93 0.33
N ASP A 39 9.18 -1.59 0.98
CA ASP A 39 9.62 -1.33 2.36
C ASP A 39 8.48 -1.31 3.41
N THR A 40 7.28 -1.78 3.08
CA THR A 40 6.16 -1.99 4.01
C THR A 40 5.88 -3.47 4.25
N ILE A 41 5.65 -4.24 3.18
CA ILE A 41 5.44 -5.71 3.23
C ILE A 41 6.51 -6.48 2.45
N LYS A 42 7.23 -5.80 1.56
CA LYS A 42 8.35 -6.33 0.78
C LYS A 42 9.60 -5.53 1.12
N VAL A 43 10.67 -6.20 1.54
CA VAL A 43 11.98 -5.57 1.74
C VAL A 43 12.52 -5.17 0.37
N SER A 44 12.78 -3.88 0.16
CA SER A 44 13.26 -3.37 -1.12
C SER A 44 14.46 -2.42 -1.01
N GLU A 45 14.76 -1.85 0.16
CA GLU A 45 15.90 -0.94 0.35
C GLU A 45 15.94 0.18 -0.71
N VAL A 46 14.78 0.79 -1.01
CA VAL A 46 14.62 1.76 -2.12
C VAL A 46 15.15 3.15 -1.73
N THR A 47 15.66 3.30 -0.50
CA THR A 47 16.11 4.57 0.09
C THR A 47 17.42 5.13 -0.49
N ASN A 48 18.02 4.49 -1.50
CA ASN A 48 19.21 5.02 -2.16
C ASN A 48 18.84 5.88 -3.40
N PRO A 49 19.20 7.19 -3.43
CA PRO A 49 18.92 8.09 -4.56
C PRO A 49 19.66 7.72 -5.86
N ASP A 50 20.55 6.73 -5.83
CA ASP A 50 21.16 6.18 -7.04
C ASP A 50 20.12 5.43 -7.88
N SER A 51 19.72 6.07 -8.99
CA SER A 51 18.77 5.52 -9.99
C SER A 51 19.08 4.08 -10.46
N LYS A 52 20.34 3.66 -10.45
CA LYS A 52 20.76 2.29 -10.78
C LYS A 52 20.43 1.29 -9.66
N ILE A 53 20.53 1.70 -8.41
CA ILE A 53 20.19 0.89 -7.23
C ILE A 53 18.67 0.81 -7.09
N PHE A 54 17.95 1.92 -7.32
CA PHE A 54 16.49 1.92 -7.46
C PHE A 54 16.01 0.89 -8.50
N LEU A 55 16.60 0.90 -9.70
CA LEU A 55 16.28 -0.06 -10.77
C LEU A 55 16.65 -1.50 -10.38
N ARG A 56 17.82 -1.72 -9.77
CA ARG A 56 18.25 -3.07 -9.39
C ARG A 56 17.37 -3.64 -8.27
N ASN A 57 17.10 -2.89 -7.22
CA ASN A 57 16.33 -3.40 -6.10
C ASN A 57 14.84 -3.55 -6.41
N THR A 58 14.31 -2.71 -7.32
CA THR A 58 12.91 -2.83 -7.77
C THR A 58 12.70 -4.00 -8.75
N PHE A 59 13.67 -4.26 -9.64
CA PHE A 59 13.50 -5.18 -10.78
C PHE A 59 14.38 -6.44 -10.78
N ILE A 60 15.45 -6.52 -9.97
CA ILE A 60 16.50 -7.55 -10.09
C ILE A 60 16.61 -8.45 -8.84
N ASN A 61 16.38 -7.94 -7.62
CA ASN A 61 16.52 -8.75 -6.41
C ASN A 61 15.30 -9.67 -6.20
N GLU A 62 15.53 -10.83 -5.57
CA GLU A 62 14.44 -11.68 -5.07
C GLU A 62 13.60 -10.93 -4.05
N TYR A 63 12.28 -11.00 -4.19
CA TYR A 63 11.37 -10.30 -3.28
C TYR A 63 11.31 -11.03 -1.94
N GLN A 64 11.79 -10.36 -0.89
CA GLN A 64 11.72 -10.85 0.48
C GLN A 64 10.56 -10.17 1.21
N ALA A 65 9.77 -10.95 1.94
CA ALA A 65 8.71 -10.40 2.78
C ALA A 65 9.30 -9.77 4.05
N VAL A 66 8.72 -8.65 4.48
CA VAL A 66 8.98 -8.11 5.82
C VAL A 66 8.50 -9.11 6.86
N GLU A 67 9.36 -9.37 7.84
CA GLU A 67 9.12 -10.40 8.86
C GLU A 67 7.78 -10.21 9.57
N ASP A 68 7.04 -11.31 9.73
CA ASP A 68 5.73 -11.40 10.36
C ASP A 68 4.58 -10.53 9.80
N MET A 69 4.81 -9.67 8.80
CA MET A 69 3.75 -8.85 8.21
C MET A 69 2.66 -9.70 7.55
N ALA A 70 3.03 -10.79 6.88
CA ALA A 70 2.06 -11.70 6.29
C ALA A 70 1.21 -12.41 7.38
N ASN A 71 1.83 -12.77 8.51
CA ASN A 71 1.13 -13.32 9.67
C ASN A 71 0.13 -12.32 10.24
N LEU A 72 0.54 -11.06 10.46
CA LEU A 72 -0.33 -9.99 10.95
C LEU A 72 -1.51 -9.75 10.01
N TYR A 73 -1.25 -9.65 8.71
CA TYR A 73 -2.29 -9.37 7.71
C TYR A 73 -3.29 -10.51 7.60
N ARG A 74 -2.85 -11.78 7.64
CA ARG A 74 -3.77 -12.93 7.70
C ARG A 74 -4.64 -12.90 8.95
N GLN A 75 -4.10 -12.51 10.10
CA GLN A 75 -4.94 -12.37 11.28
C GLN A 75 -5.98 -11.25 11.11
N TRP A 76 -5.67 -10.16 10.40
CA TRP A 76 -6.61 -9.06 10.14
C TRP A 76 -7.67 -9.49 9.11
N GLU A 77 -7.28 -10.24 8.07
CA GLU A 77 -8.20 -10.87 7.12
C GLU A 77 -9.20 -11.79 7.83
N ASN A 78 -8.70 -12.65 8.74
CA ASN A 78 -9.54 -13.53 9.56
C ASN A 78 -10.48 -12.76 10.50
N ALA A 79 -10.17 -11.51 10.83
CA ALA A 79 -11.05 -10.61 11.59
C ALA A 79 -12.07 -9.87 10.70
N GLY A 80 -12.12 -10.17 9.39
CA GLY A 80 -13.06 -9.59 8.43
C GLY A 80 -12.54 -8.34 7.70
N MET A 81 -11.29 -7.93 7.93
CA MET A 81 -10.71 -6.79 7.23
C MET A 81 -10.44 -7.12 5.75
N GLN A 82 -10.64 -6.14 4.87
CA GLN A 82 -10.46 -6.28 3.43
C GLN A 82 -9.21 -5.50 2.97
N PHE A 83 -8.43 -6.04 2.04
CA PHE A 83 -7.14 -5.47 1.69
C PHE A 83 -7.14 -4.71 0.36
N HIS A 84 -6.43 -3.60 0.34
CA HIS A 84 -6.09 -2.82 -0.83
C HIS A 84 -4.60 -2.51 -0.80
N TYR A 85 -3.89 -2.83 -1.88
CA TYR A 85 -2.46 -2.60 -2.01
C TYR A 85 -2.22 -1.49 -3.01
N VAL A 86 -1.44 -0.49 -2.62
CA VAL A 86 -1.05 0.64 -3.48
C VAL A 86 0.47 0.61 -3.58
N SER A 87 1.02 0.78 -4.78
CA SER A 87 2.48 0.91 -4.92
C SER A 87 2.81 1.84 -6.08
N ALA A 88 3.91 2.55 -5.89
CA ALA A 88 4.57 3.37 -6.89
C ALA A 88 5.12 2.55 -8.08
N ASN A 89 5.21 1.22 -7.93
CA ASN A 89 5.74 0.34 -8.95
C ASN A 89 4.97 0.44 -10.28
N PRO A 90 5.66 0.28 -11.41
CA PRO A 90 5.00 0.24 -12.71
C PRO A 90 4.07 -0.97 -12.82
N TRP A 91 2.90 -0.79 -13.43
CA TRP A 91 1.90 -1.85 -13.57
C TRP A 91 2.41 -3.11 -14.28
N GLN A 92 3.49 -3.01 -15.06
CA GLN A 92 4.16 -4.13 -15.70
C GLN A 92 4.71 -5.15 -14.69
N LEU A 93 4.91 -4.75 -13.43
CA LEU A 93 5.33 -5.62 -12.34
C LEU A 93 4.17 -6.35 -11.65
N TYR A 94 2.92 -6.14 -12.09
CA TYR A 94 1.74 -6.73 -11.46
C TYR A 94 1.87 -8.23 -11.21
N ASP A 95 2.21 -9.01 -12.25
CA ASP A 95 2.29 -10.47 -12.14
C ASP A 95 3.39 -10.91 -11.17
N THR A 96 4.54 -10.23 -11.19
CA THR A 96 5.68 -10.53 -10.31
C THR A 96 5.33 -10.23 -8.85
N ILE A 97 4.75 -9.06 -8.58
CA ILE A 97 4.33 -8.66 -7.23
C ILE A 97 3.22 -9.58 -6.73
N ASN A 98 2.21 -9.88 -7.56
CA ASN A 98 1.11 -10.75 -7.16
C ASN A 98 1.60 -12.17 -6.82
N LYS A 99 2.54 -12.74 -7.61
CA LYS A 99 3.13 -14.05 -7.31
C LYS A 99 3.90 -14.05 -5.99
N PHE A 100 4.68 -13.00 -5.72
CA PHE A 100 5.37 -12.83 -4.45
C PHE A 100 4.38 -12.75 -3.28
N MET A 101 3.31 -11.98 -3.42
CA MET A 101 2.31 -11.86 -2.37
C MET A 101 1.60 -13.18 -2.09
N GLU A 102 1.26 -13.92 -3.14
CA GLU A 102 0.68 -15.27 -3.03
C GLU A 102 1.68 -16.25 -2.38
N SER A 103 2.97 -16.22 -2.73
CA SER A 103 3.98 -17.12 -2.15
C SER A 103 4.32 -16.80 -0.70
N ALA A 104 4.36 -15.51 -0.32
CA ALA A 104 4.54 -15.06 1.06
C ALA A 104 3.27 -15.22 1.92
N GLY A 105 2.13 -15.53 1.30
CA GLY A 105 0.86 -15.76 1.96
C GLY A 105 0.16 -14.49 2.46
N PHE A 106 0.35 -13.36 1.79
CA PHE A 106 -0.44 -12.16 2.08
C PHE A 106 -1.91 -12.36 1.65
N PRO A 107 -2.86 -11.74 2.37
CA PRO A 107 -4.27 -11.70 1.98
C PRO A 107 -4.47 -11.25 0.54
N LYS A 108 -5.51 -11.77 -0.11
CA LYS A 108 -5.90 -11.26 -1.43
C LYS A 108 -6.54 -9.88 -1.26
N GLY A 109 -6.23 -8.98 -2.18
CA GLY A 109 -6.79 -7.63 -2.17
C GLY A 109 -6.72 -6.98 -3.54
N SER A 110 -7.42 -5.86 -3.70
CA SER A 110 -7.23 -5.03 -4.90
C SER A 110 -5.80 -4.50 -4.93
N MET A 111 -5.18 -4.40 -6.10
CA MET A 111 -3.83 -3.84 -6.24
C MET A 111 -3.84 -2.69 -7.25
N ARG A 112 -3.28 -1.55 -6.85
CA ARG A 112 -3.16 -0.33 -7.66
C ARG A 112 -1.69 -0.02 -7.87
N LEU A 113 -1.25 -0.18 -9.12
CA LEU A 113 0.09 0.13 -9.56
C LEU A 113 0.08 1.34 -10.48
N ARG A 114 1.23 1.99 -10.61
CA ARG A 114 1.38 3.20 -11.40
C ARG A 114 1.43 2.88 -12.89
N ASN A 115 0.68 3.64 -13.69
CA ASN A 115 0.92 3.68 -15.12
C ASN A 115 2.12 4.59 -15.40
N PHE A 116 3.29 3.99 -15.60
CA PHE A 116 4.55 4.71 -15.66
C PHE A 116 5.24 4.62 -17.02
N ARG A 117 5.74 5.77 -17.48
CA ARG A 117 6.67 5.88 -18.61
C ARG A 117 7.81 6.82 -18.23
N TRP A 118 9.03 6.29 -18.17
CA TRP A 118 10.24 7.04 -17.80
C TRP A 118 10.48 8.29 -18.65
N LYS A 119 10.11 8.26 -19.94
CA LYS A 119 10.34 9.35 -20.89
C LYS A 119 9.55 10.63 -20.57
N ASP A 120 8.55 10.54 -19.71
CA ASP A 120 7.64 11.65 -19.42
C ASP A 120 8.22 12.62 -18.37
N PHE A 121 9.34 12.26 -17.73
CA PHE A 121 9.94 13.04 -16.65
C PHE A 121 11.30 13.59 -17.06
N ARG A 122 11.51 14.89 -16.80
CA ARG A 122 12.76 15.59 -17.14
C ARG A 122 13.70 15.77 -15.95
N SER A 123 13.24 15.46 -14.73
CA SER A 123 14.04 15.51 -13.50
C SER A 123 13.53 14.49 -12.47
N LEU A 124 14.39 14.15 -11.50
CA LEU A 124 14.03 13.30 -10.36
C LEU A 124 12.96 13.97 -9.48
N GLU A 125 13.02 15.29 -9.29
CA GLU A 125 12.03 16.04 -8.52
C GLU A 125 10.62 15.92 -9.12
N GLN A 126 10.49 16.04 -10.45
CA GLN A 126 9.21 15.81 -11.13
C GLN A 126 8.72 14.38 -10.94
N LEU A 127 9.63 13.41 -10.93
CA LEU A 127 9.31 12.02 -10.67
C LEU A 127 8.77 11.84 -9.24
N PHE A 128 9.45 12.40 -8.23
CA PHE A 128 9.03 12.34 -6.83
C PHE A 128 7.68 13.01 -6.59
N SER A 129 7.47 14.23 -7.08
CA SER A 129 6.17 14.90 -6.97
C SER A 129 5.04 14.13 -7.65
N SER A 130 5.32 13.47 -8.78
CA SER A 130 4.35 12.59 -9.43
C SER A 130 4.01 11.34 -8.63
N LEU A 131 4.97 10.78 -7.87
CA LEU A 131 4.77 9.62 -7.01
C LEU A 131 3.81 9.94 -5.87
N VAL A 132 4.05 11.08 -5.20
CA VAL A 132 3.19 11.58 -4.12
C VAL A 132 1.78 11.82 -4.63
N THR A 133 1.64 12.56 -5.73
CA THR A 133 0.35 12.89 -6.33
C THR A 133 -0.44 11.64 -6.72
N PHE A 134 0.25 10.64 -7.29
CA PHE A 134 -0.36 9.35 -7.66
C PHE A 134 -0.86 8.59 -6.43
N LYS A 135 -0.02 8.37 -5.41
CA LYS A 135 -0.41 7.61 -4.21
C LYS A 135 -1.56 8.30 -3.47
N LEU A 136 -1.51 9.62 -3.32
CA LEU A 136 -2.57 10.41 -2.70
C LEU A 136 -3.90 10.23 -3.46
N SER A 137 -3.89 10.48 -4.77
CA SER A 137 -5.10 10.41 -5.60
C SER A 137 -5.71 9.00 -5.63
N ILE A 138 -4.91 7.95 -5.74
CA ILE A 138 -5.41 6.58 -5.77
C ILE A 138 -5.98 6.15 -4.42
N THR A 139 -5.33 6.54 -3.32
CA THR A 139 -5.81 6.22 -1.98
C THR A 139 -7.12 6.95 -1.69
N GLU A 140 -7.21 8.22 -2.06
CA GLU A 140 -8.44 9.02 -1.96
C GLU A 140 -9.57 8.47 -2.84
N ASP A 141 -9.27 7.96 -4.05
CA ASP A 141 -10.28 7.31 -4.90
C ASP A 141 -10.83 6.02 -4.26
N ILE A 142 -10.01 5.26 -3.53
CA ILE A 142 -10.50 4.09 -2.77
C ILE A 142 -11.45 4.53 -1.66
N LEU A 143 -11.08 5.54 -0.87
CA LEU A 143 -11.90 6.12 0.20
C LEU A 143 -13.29 6.55 -0.33
N HIS A 144 -13.32 7.26 -1.46
CA HIS A 144 -14.57 7.74 -2.07
C HIS A 144 -15.47 6.65 -2.63
N ARG A 145 -14.91 5.52 -3.11
CA ARG A 145 -15.71 4.41 -3.68
C ARG A 145 -16.50 3.63 -2.63
N VAL A 146 -16.05 3.63 -1.39
CA VAL A 146 -16.68 2.88 -0.28
C VAL A 146 -16.82 3.77 0.96
N PRO A 147 -17.66 4.82 0.88
CA PRO A 147 -17.62 5.94 1.82
C PRO A 147 -18.03 5.61 3.26
N GLU A 148 -18.66 4.45 3.48
CA GLU A 148 -19.07 3.96 4.80
C GLU A 148 -18.09 2.98 5.43
N ARG A 149 -17.05 2.58 4.70
CA ARG A 149 -15.98 1.77 5.25
C ARG A 149 -15.01 2.64 6.02
N LYS A 150 -14.35 1.99 6.97
CA LYS A 150 -13.31 2.59 7.81
C LYS A 150 -11.96 2.03 7.39
N PHE A 151 -10.90 2.81 7.54
CA PHE A 151 -9.61 2.51 6.94
C PHE A 151 -8.48 2.50 7.95
N ILE A 152 -7.61 1.50 7.83
CA ILE A 152 -6.27 1.50 8.43
C ILE A 152 -5.28 1.69 7.29
N LEU A 153 -4.41 2.69 7.40
CA LEU A 153 -3.36 2.97 6.41
C LEU A 153 -2.04 2.38 6.91
N VAL A 154 -1.34 1.62 6.08
CA VAL A 154 -0.06 0.98 6.45
C VAL A 154 0.99 1.30 5.40
N GLY A 155 2.10 1.92 5.81
CA GLY A 155 3.15 2.38 4.90
C GLY A 155 4.52 2.39 5.56
N ASP A 156 5.52 2.92 4.86
CA ASP A 156 6.91 2.97 5.33
C ASP A 156 7.38 4.41 5.58
N SER A 157 8.40 4.58 6.42
CA SER A 157 8.93 5.88 6.79
C SER A 157 9.88 6.50 5.75
N GLY A 158 10.49 5.67 4.91
CA GLY A 158 11.48 6.06 3.90
C GLY A 158 10.86 6.72 2.67
N GLN A 159 9.59 6.46 2.37
CA GLN A 159 8.84 7.09 1.29
C GLN A 159 8.00 8.28 1.78
N SER A 160 7.02 8.71 0.99
CA SER A 160 6.11 9.83 1.31
C SER A 160 4.81 9.40 2.01
N ASP A 161 4.72 8.15 2.45
CA ASP A 161 3.54 7.63 3.15
C ASP A 161 3.19 8.44 4.41
N PRO A 162 4.15 8.88 5.26
CA PRO A 162 3.93 9.83 6.34
C PRO A 162 3.06 11.03 5.97
N GLU A 163 3.49 11.82 4.98
CA GLU A 163 2.82 13.06 4.58
C GLU A 163 1.48 12.76 3.90
N ILE A 164 1.44 11.75 3.03
CA ILE A 164 0.22 11.38 2.31
C ILE A 164 -0.86 10.92 3.28
N TYR A 165 -0.52 10.06 4.24
CA TYR A 165 -1.50 9.53 5.18
C TYR A 165 -1.95 10.58 6.19
N ALA A 166 -1.07 11.48 6.60
CA ALA A 166 -1.45 12.62 7.42
C ALA A 166 -2.41 13.56 6.70
N GLU A 167 -2.13 13.90 5.44
CA GLU A 167 -3.02 14.72 4.61
C GLU A 167 -4.40 14.06 4.44
N LEU A 168 -4.42 12.76 4.15
CA LEU A 168 -5.67 11.99 4.01
C LEU A 168 -6.46 11.96 5.31
N TYR A 169 -5.81 11.79 6.46
CA TYR A 169 -6.49 11.83 7.76
C TYR A 169 -7.12 13.19 8.01
N CYS A 170 -6.42 14.28 7.71
CA CYS A 170 -6.97 15.62 7.87
C CYS A 170 -8.19 15.87 6.96
N LYS A 171 -8.20 15.32 5.74
CA LYS A 171 -9.34 15.42 4.80
C LYS A 171 -10.49 14.49 5.17
N HIS A 172 -10.19 13.28 5.64
CA HIS A 172 -11.16 12.20 5.86
C HIS A 172 -11.08 11.61 7.29
N PRO A 173 -11.12 12.44 8.35
CA PRO A 173 -10.86 11.99 9.73
C PRO A 173 -11.90 10.99 10.24
N ASN A 174 -13.10 11.03 9.65
CA ASN A 174 -14.17 10.10 9.99
C ASN A 174 -14.00 8.72 9.34
N GLN A 175 -13.24 8.59 8.26
CA GLN A 175 -13.03 7.32 7.58
C GLN A 175 -11.74 6.63 8.01
N ILE A 176 -10.68 7.37 8.32
CA ILE A 176 -9.40 6.80 8.71
C ILE A 176 -9.39 6.54 10.22
N LEU A 177 -9.33 5.26 10.59
CA LEU A 177 -9.27 4.83 11.98
C LEU A 177 -7.89 5.01 12.57
N HIS A 178 -6.87 4.62 11.80
CA HIS A 178 -5.50 4.51 12.28
C HIS A 178 -4.48 4.55 11.14
N ILE A 179 -3.31 5.10 11.43
CA ILE A 179 -2.14 5.12 10.54
C ILE A 179 -1.01 4.28 11.16
N CYS A 180 -0.47 3.34 10.41
CA CYS A 180 0.68 2.51 10.81
C CYS A 180 1.86 2.80 9.89
N ILE A 181 2.96 3.30 10.42
CA ILE A 181 4.19 3.54 9.65
C ILE A 181 5.31 2.63 10.13
N ARG A 182 5.87 1.85 9.21
CA ARG A 182 7.05 1.03 9.47
C ARG A 182 8.30 1.92 9.47
N ASP A 183 9.08 1.91 10.56
CA ASP A 183 10.39 2.55 10.62
C ASP A 183 11.44 1.64 9.95
N VAL A 184 11.96 2.08 8.79
CA VAL A 184 12.85 1.28 7.93
C VAL A 184 14.32 1.67 8.02
N GLN A 185 14.64 2.85 8.56
CA GLN A 185 16.03 3.36 8.61
C GLN A 185 16.65 3.39 10.01
N GLY A 186 15.89 3.08 11.07
CA GLY A 186 16.45 2.84 12.41
C GLY A 186 16.97 4.07 13.16
N GLU A 187 17.07 5.25 12.54
CA GLU A 187 17.75 6.43 13.10
C GLU A 187 16.83 7.55 13.65
N GLY A 188 15.53 7.34 13.80
CA GLY A 188 14.64 8.35 14.43
C GLY A 188 14.44 9.66 13.63
N VAL A 189 15.27 9.94 12.62
CA VAL A 189 15.11 11.07 11.68
C VAL A 189 13.77 10.99 10.92
N ASP A 190 13.41 9.78 10.53
CA ASP A 190 12.13 9.44 9.90
C ASP A 190 10.95 9.57 10.87
N PHE A 191 11.19 9.33 12.16
CA PHE A 191 10.19 9.51 13.21
C PHE A 191 9.88 10.99 13.46
N ASP A 192 10.88 11.87 13.43
CA ASP A 192 10.69 13.32 13.53
C ASP A 192 10.00 13.90 12.29
N ARG A 193 10.31 13.36 11.10
CA ARG A 193 9.58 13.68 9.87
C ARG A 193 8.10 13.28 9.98
N PHE A 194 7.83 12.05 10.43
CA PHE A 194 6.46 11.58 10.63
C PHE A 194 5.69 12.38 11.69
N ARG A 195 6.30 12.68 12.84
CA ARG A 195 5.69 13.52 13.88
C ARG A 195 5.34 14.91 13.35
N ARG A 196 6.20 15.51 12.52
CA ARG A 196 5.91 16.80 11.89
C ARG A 196 4.73 16.71 10.92
N ALA A 197 4.64 15.64 10.15
CA ALA A 197 3.49 15.38 9.27
C ALA A 197 2.20 15.19 10.07
N CYS A 198 2.26 14.46 11.18
CA CYS A 198 1.12 14.13 12.04
C CYS A 198 0.88 15.11 13.19
N LYS A 199 1.48 16.31 13.18
CA LYS A 199 1.41 17.27 14.30
C LYS A 199 -0.01 17.63 14.72
N ASP A 200 -0.95 17.60 13.79
CA ASP A 200 -2.36 17.96 13.98
C ASP A 200 -3.25 16.70 14.17
N ILE A 201 -2.64 15.52 14.28
CA ILE A 201 -3.32 14.23 14.40
C ILE A 201 -3.13 13.70 15.82
N PRO A 202 -4.20 13.30 16.54
CA PRO A 202 -4.07 12.74 17.88
C PRO A 202 -3.11 11.54 17.91
N GLU A 203 -2.21 11.48 18.89
CA GLU A 203 -1.22 10.38 19.00
C GLU A 203 -1.87 8.99 19.07
N THR A 204 -3.11 8.91 19.55
CA THR A 204 -3.90 7.67 19.55
C THR A 204 -4.26 7.13 18.16
N LYS A 205 -4.13 7.95 17.11
CA LYS A 205 -4.55 7.64 15.74
C LYS A 205 -3.43 7.18 14.83
N TRP A 206 -2.21 7.08 15.36
CA TRP A 206 -1.08 6.58 14.60
C TRP A 206 -0.15 5.72 15.45
N THR A 207 0.63 4.88 14.78
CA THR A 207 1.64 4.03 15.41
C THR A 207 2.82 3.90 14.46
N VAL A 208 4.01 4.15 14.98
CA VAL A 208 5.25 3.79 14.29
C VAL A 208 5.72 2.46 14.86
N PHE A 209 6.07 1.52 13.99
CA PHE A 209 6.45 0.16 14.37
C PHE A 209 7.70 -0.28 13.61
N ARG A 210 8.47 -1.20 14.21
CA ARG A 210 9.59 -1.88 13.55
C ARG A 210 9.25 -3.35 13.30
N GLU A 211 8.53 -3.94 14.25
CA GLU A 211 8.08 -5.33 14.20
C GLU A 211 6.56 -5.40 14.05
N ALA A 212 6.05 -6.33 13.24
CA ALA A 212 4.61 -6.53 13.03
C ALA A 212 3.84 -6.80 14.34
N ASN A 213 4.55 -7.31 15.36
CA ASN A 213 4.00 -7.63 16.68
C ASN A 213 3.44 -6.41 17.42
N GLU A 214 4.00 -5.22 17.17
CA GLU A 214 3.59 -3.96 17.78
C GLU A 214 2.18 -3.53 17.34
N LEU A 215 1.73 -3.99 16.17
CA LEU A 215 0.42 -3.66 15.60
C LEU A 215 -0.72 -4.59 16.04
N LYS A 216 -0.45 -5.62 16.86
CA LYS A 216 -1.48 -6.57 17.31
C LYS A 216 -2.66 -5.88 18.02
N ARG A 217 -2.44 -4.71 18.63
CA ARG A 217 -3.43 -3.97 19.43
C ARG A 217 -4.29 -2.98 18.64
N VAL A 218 -3.97 -2.67 17.38
CA VAL A 218 -4.71 -1.69 16.54
C VAL A 218 -6.18 -2.08 16.32
N ARG A 219 -6.57 -3.31 16.68
CA ARG A 219 -7.94 -3.85 16.57
C ARG A 219 -8.97 -3.27 17.54
N HIS A 220 -8.58 -2.61 18.63
CA HIS A 220 -9.46 -2.39 19.78
C HIS A 220 -9.95 -0.96 20.01
N GLN A 221 -9.68 -0.03 19.10
CA GLN A 221 -10.16 1.35 19.22
C GLN A 221 -11.29 1.59 18.21
N SER A 222 -12.47 1.05 18.51
CA SER A 222 -13.74 1.33 17.83
C SER A 222 -14.65 2.13 18.75
#